data_AF-A0A2G9U0G8-F1
#
_entry.id   AF-A0A2G9U0G8-F1
#
_cell.length_a   1.000
_cell.length_b   1.000
_cell.length_c   1.000
_cell.angle_alpha   90.00
_cell.angle_beta   90.00
_cell.angle_gamma   90.00
#
_symmetry.space_group_name_H-M   'P 1'
#
loop_
_entity.id
_entity.type
_entity.pdbx_description
1 polymer ?
#
loop_
_entity_poly.entity_id
_entity_poly.type
_entity_poly.pdbx_seq_one_letter_code
_entity_poly.pdbx_strand_id
1 'polypeptide(L)'
;MESVLCHGDLWSMNVLWRKNGDALSMAAVVDYQTAHFGCAATDLVRVFCACLSGKDRQAHWEELLEDFYDYLKEEMDGRKMPYTLEQVGSPISVRHFPNILVKPH
;
A
#
# COMPACT_ATOMS: atom_id res chain seq x y z
N MET A 1 6.31 -16.72 -0.52
CA MET A 1 5.64 -15.53 0.02
C MET A 1 4.58 -16.05 0.96
N GLU A 2 4.66 -15.73 2.25
CA GLU A 2 3.55 -16.04 3.15
C GLU A 2 2.38 -15.13 2.81
N SER A 3 1.19 -15.72 2.73
CA SER A 3 -0.03 -15.00 2.38
C SER A 3 -0.56 -14.31 3.63
N VAL A 4 -0.85 -13.02 3.52
CA VAL A 4 -1.43 -12.22 4.61
C VAL A 4 -2.87 -11.84 4.25
N LEU A 5 -3.67 -11.54 5.26
CA LEU A 5 -5.02 -11.03 5.03
C LEU A 5 -4.91 -9.59 4.49
N CYS A 6 -5.22 -9.41 3.21
CA CYS A 6 -5.33 -8.12 2.56
C CYS A 6 -6.79 -7.64 2.61
N HIS A 7 -6.98 -6.33 2.72
CA HIS A 7 -8.28 -5.69 2.63
C HIS A 7 -8.88 -5.81 1.22
N GLY A 8 -8.06 -5.69 0.18
CA GLY A 8 -8.44 -5.87 -1.22
C GLY A 8 -9.14 -4.68 -1.88
N ASP A 9 -9.61 -3.71 -1.11
CA ASP A 9 -10.17 -2.44 -1.58
C ASP A 9 -9.88 -1.31 -0.60
N LEU A 10 -8.61 -1.16 -0.21
CA LEU A 10 -8.20 -0.11 0.71
C LEU A 10 -8.04 1.25 0.00
N TRP A 11 -8.84 2.24 0.39
CA TRP A 11 -8.77 3.62 -0.09
C TRP A 11 -9.36 4.57 0.95
N SER A 12 -9.22 5.89 0.73
CA SER A 12 -9.56 6.91 1.73
C SER A 12 -10.99 6.82 2.29
N MET A 13 -11.97 6.39 1.51
CA MET A 13 -13.37 6.24 1.95
C MET A 13 -13.61 5.01 2.84
N ASN A 14 -12.71 4.03 2.80
CA ASN A 14 -12.74 2.83 3.65
C ASN A 14 -11.90 2.99 4.93
N VAL A 15 -11.39 4.20 5.18
CA VAL A 15 -10.67 4.56 6.41
C VAL A 15 -11.47 5.60 7.17
N LEU A 16 -11.90 5.24 8.37
CA LEU A 16 -12.59 6.15 9.28
C LEU A 16 -11.56 6.93 10.11
N TRP A 17 -11.77 8.24 10.19
CA TRP A 17 -10.92 9.15 10.93
C TRP A 17 -11.66 9.72 12.13
N ARG A 18 -10.98 9.82 13.27
CA ARG A 18 -11.45 10.52 14.46
C ARG A 18 -10.71 11.84 14.59
N LYS A 19 -11.45 12.93 14.73
CA LYS A 19 -10.92 14.25 15.01
C LYS A 19 -10.82 14.46 16.52
N ASN A 20 -9.63 14.79 17.00
CA ASN A 20 -9.34 15.11 18.40
C ASN A 20 -8.72 16.51 18.45
N GLY A 21 -9.55 17.55 18.63
CA GLY A 21 -9.11 18.94 18.47
C GLY A 21 -8.66 19.21 17.03
N ASP A 22 -7.43 19.69 16.84
CA ASP A 22 -6.82 19.91 15.53
C ASP A 22 -6.14 18.67 14.95
N ALA A 23 -6.01 17.59 15.72
CA ALA A 23 -5.39 16.34 15.27
C ALA A 23 -6.42 15.38 14.66
N LEU A 24 -5.98 14.64 13.63
CA LEU A 24 -6.70 13.50 13.05
C LEU A 24 -5.96 12.22 13.39
N SER A 25 -6.69 11.23 13.92
CA SER A 25 -6.19 9.88 14.17
C SER A 25 -7.05 8.87 13.42
N MET A 26 -6.42 7.87 12.81
CA MET A 26 -7.16 6.76 12.20
C MET A 26 -7.94 6.02 13.29
N ALA A 27 -9.24 5.86 13.08
CA ALA A 27 -10.15 5.25 14.06
C ALA A 27 -10.43 3.78 13.74
N ALA A 28 -10.65 3.47 12.46
CA ALA A 28 -10.91 2.11 11.99
C ALA A 28 -10.70 2.04 10.47
N VAL A 29 -10.41 0.84 9.99
CA VAL A 29 -10.55 0.46 8.58
C VAL A 29 -11.83 -0.37 8.46
N VAL A 30 -12.62 -0.16 7.41
CA VAL A 30 -13.97 -0.75 7.23
C VAL A 30 -14.18 -1.24 5.81
N ASP A 31 -15.24 -2.02 5.60
CA ASP A 31 -15.62 -2.58 4.29
C ASP A 31 -14.68 -3.67 3.75
N TYR A 32 -14.54 -4.75 4.51
CA TYR A 32 -13.73 -5.93 4.17
C TYR A 32 -14.38 -6.88 3.15
N GLN A 33 -15.36 -6.44 2.35
CA GLN A 33 -16.09 -7.33 1.44
C GLN A 33 -15.20 -7.96 0.34
N THR A 34 -14.07 -7.32 0.01
CA THR A 34 -13.06 -7.79 -0.96
C THR A 34 -11.83 -8.40 -0.31
N ALA A 35 -11.87 -8.65 1.01
CA ALA A 35 -10.74 -9.16 1.75
C ALA A 35 -10.35 -10.57 1.26
N HIS A 36 -9.06 -10.77 1.09
CA HIS A 36 -8.50 -12.02 0.58
C HIS A 36 -7.09 -12.23 1.10
N PHE A 37 -6.67 -13.50 1.13
CA PHE A 37 -5.29 -13.82 1.44
C PHE A 37 -4.41 -13.57 0.22
N GLY A 38 -3.44 -12.67 0.34
CA GLY A 38 -2.54 -12.29 -0.74
C GLY A 38 -1.24 -11.65 -0.25
N CYS A 39 -0.70 -10.78 -1.10
CA CYS A 39 0.49 -10.00 -0.79
C CYS A 39 0.10 -8.70 -0.06
N ALA A 40 0.74 -8.40 1.07
CA ALA A 40 0.52 -7.13 1.81
C ALA A 40 0.69 -5.89 0.92
N ALA A 41 1.62 -5.94 -0.03
CA ALA A 41 1.86 -4.83 -0.94
C ALA A 41 0.69 -4.54 -1.90
N THR A 42 -0.27 -5.46 -2.07
CA THR A 42 -1.47 -5.21 -2.89
C THR A 42 -2.31 -4.07 -2.32
N ASP A 43 -2.49 -3.99 -1.00
CA ASP A 43 -3.26 -2.91 -0.36
C ASP A 43 -2.53 -1.57 -0.46
N LEU A 44 -1.19 -1.57 -0.34
CA LEU A 44 -0.38 -0.37 -0.51
C LEU A 44 -0.61 0.26 -1.89
N VAL A 45 -0.52 -0.57 -2.93
CA VAL A 45 -0.70 -0.12 -4.31
C VAL A 45 -2.12 0.36 -4.54
N ARG A 46 -3.11 -0.36 -3.98
CA ARG A 46 -4.50 0.06 -4.06
C ARG A 46 -4.69 1.46 -3.49
N VAL A 47 -4.08 1.77 -2.33
CA VAL A 47 -4.12 3.10 -1.71
C VAL A 47 -3.45 4.14 -2.59
N PHE A 48 -2.24 3.90 -3.09
CA PHE A 48 -1.55 4.86 -3.96
C PHE A 48 -2.36 5.16 -5.22
N CYS A 49 -2.89 4.13 -5.88
CA CYS A 49 -3.68 4.30 -7.09
C CYS A 49 -4.99 5.06 -6.84
N ALA A 50 -5.65 4.85 -5.69
CA ALA A 50 -6.92 5.53 -5.38
C ALA A 50 -6.73 6.94 -4.80
N CYS A 51 -5.68 7.16 -4.02
CA CYS A 51 -5.57 8.34 -3.16
C CYS A 51 -4.55 9.37 -3.66
N LEU A 52 -3.62 8.98 -4.55
CA LEU A 52 -2.63 9.89 -5.12
C LEU A 52 -2.93 10.21 -6.57
N SER A 53 -2.60 11.43 -7.00
CA SER A 53 -2.64 11.78 -8.42
C SER A 53 -1.55 11.01 -9.19
N GLY A 54 -1.69 10.90 -10.52
CA GLY A 54 -0.64 10.28 -11.34
C GLY A 54 0.72 10.97 -11.21
N LYS A 55 0.71 12.30 -11.06
CA LYS A 55 1.91 13.11 -10.87
C LYS A 55 2.58 12.81 -9.53
N ASP A 56 1.81 12.78 -8.44
CA ASP A 56 2.36 12.53 -7.10
C ASP A 56 2.89 11.10 -6.99
N ARG A 57 2.20 10.12 -7.59
CA ARG A 57 2.72 8.76 -7.68
C ARG A 57 4.07 8.72 -8.40
N GLN A 58 4.19 9.33 -9.57
CA GLN A 58 5.46 9.33 -10.31
C GLN A 58 6.60 10.00 -9.53
N ALA A 59 6.29 11.03 -8.76
CA ALA A 59 7.28 11.76 -7.99
C ALA A 59 7.72 11.05 -6.70
N HIS A 60 6.84 10.27 -6.07
CA HIS A 60 7.05 9.79 -4.69
C HIS A 60 6.92 8.27 -4.49
N TRP A 61 6.61 7.47 -5.52
CA TRP A 61 6.33 6.05 -5.33
C TRP A 61 7.50 5.24 -4.75
N GLU A 62 8.75 5.60 -5.04
CA GLU A 62 9.94 4.92 -4.50
C GLU A 62 10.06 5.16 -2.99
N GLU A 63 10.02 6.43 -2.57
CA GLU A 63 10.04 6.86 -1.16
C GLU A 63 8.90 6.22 -0.35
N LEU A 64 7.67 6.30 -0.87
CA LEU A 64 6.51 5.73 -0.19
C LEU A 64 6.55 4.19 -0.09
N LEU A 65 7.21 3.53 -1.05
CA LEU A 65 7.40 2.09 -1.03
C LEU A 65 8.45 1.68 -0.01
N GLU A 66 9.54 2.44 0.10
CA GLU A 66 10.58 2.27 1.11
C GLU A 66 10.01 2.46 2.52
N ASP A 67 9.30 3.56 2.77
CA ASP A 67 8.66 3.85 4.05
C ASP A 67 7.73 2.71 4.48
N PHE A 68 6.87 2.22 3.57
CA PHE A 68 5.97 1.12 3.88
C PHE A 68 6.74 -0.17 4.21
N TYR A 69 7.80 -0.46 3.46
CA TYR A 69 8.60 -1.65 3.70
C TYR A 69 9.28 -1.60 5.07
N ASP A 70 9.74 -0.43 5.49
CA ASP A 70 10.34 -0.23 6.80
C ASP A 70 9.32 -0.38 7.92
N TYR A 71 8.13 0.23 7.83
CA TYR A 71 7.05 -0.01 8.79
C TYR A 71 6.65 -1.48 8.87
N LEU A 72 6.53 -2.17 7.72
CA LEU A 72 6.22 -3.59 7.70
C LEU A 72 7.32 -4.39 8.42
N LYS A 73 8.58 -4.04 8.21
CA LYS A 73 9.71 -4.71 8.84
C LYS A 73 9.73 -4.50 10.36
N GLU A 74 9.38 -3.31 10.84
CA GLU A 74 9.20 -3.03 12.26
C GLU A 74 8.08 -3.89 12.86
N GLU A 75 6.91 -3.94 12.22
CA GLU A 75 5.76 -4.75 12.66
C GLU A 75 6.02 -6.27 12.59
N MET A 76 6.93 -6.69 11.70
CA MET A 76 7.37 -8.09 11.66
C MET A 76 8.21 -8.48 12.87
N ASP A 77 8.75 -7.55 13.66
CA ASP A 77 9.48 -7.82 14.92
C ASP A 77 10.54 -8.94 14.77
N GLY A 78 11.41 -8.79 13.77
CA GLY A 78 12.47 -9.77 13.48
C GLY A 78 12.01 -11.07 12.82
N ARG A 79 10.71 -11.26 12.57
CA ARG A 79 10.20 -12.35 11.73
C ARG A 79 10.68 -12.20 10.29
N LYS A 80 10.70 -13.32 9.58
CA LYS A 80 11.10 -13.34 8.16
C LYS A 80 10.16 -12.46 7.35
N MET A 81 10.72 -11.50 6.62
CA MET A 81 9.94 -10.66 5.72
C MET A 81 9.25 -11.51 4.63
N PRO A 82 7.98 -11.21 4.31
CA PRO A 82 7.24 -11.97 3.30
C PRO A 82 7.83 -11.81 1.88
N TYR A 83 8.58 -10.72 1.65
CA TYR A 83 9.23 -10.34 0.40
C TYR A 83 10.36 -9.34 0.63
N THR A 84 11.20 -9.12 -0.38
CA THR A 84 12.21 -8.05 -0.43
C THR A 84 11.65 -6.81 -1.13
N LEU A 85 12.23 -5.63 -0.89
CA LEU A 85 11.85 -4.38 -1.58
C LEU A 85 11.91 -4.53 -3.12
N GLU A 86 12.94 -5.20 -3.64
CA GLU A 86 13.10 -5.48 -5.08
C GLU A 86 11.97 -6.37 -5.64
N GLN A 87 11.52 -7.35 -4.85
CA GLN A 87 10.37 -8.20 -5.18
C GLN A 87 9.04 -7.45 -5.13
N VAL A 88 8.99 -6.24 -4.58
CA VAL A 88 7.78 -5.41 -4.54
C VAL A 88 7.82 -4.39 -5.68
N GLY A 89 8.98 -3.74 -5.89
CA GLY A 89 9.18 -2.77 -6.97
C GLY A 89 9.04 -3.36 -8.38
N SER A 90 9.46 -4.61 -8.59
CA SER A 90 9.41 -5.24 -9.94
C SER A 90 8.01 -5.78 -10.35
N PRO A 91 7.28 -6.56 -9.51
CA PRO A 91 6.03 -7.21 -9.94
C PRO A 91 4.78 -6.33 -9.86
N ILE A 92 4.71 -5.42 -8.90
CA ILE A 92 3.57 -4.48 -8.76
C ILE A 92 3.48 -3.56 -9.95
N SER A 93 4.64 -3.15 -10.44
CA SER A 93 4.76 -2.18 -11.51
C SER A 93 4.47 -2.73 -12.90
N VAL A 94 4.50 -4.06 -13.07
CA VAL A 94 4.34 -4.72 -14.39
C VAL A 94 3.06 -5.54 -14.48
N ARG A 95 2.60 -6.19 -13.40
CA ARG A 95 1.49 -7.14 -13.47
C ARG A 95 0.11 -6.57 -13.14
N HIS A 96 0.03 -5.56 -12.27
CA HIS A 96 -1.25 -4.97 -11.88
C HIS A 96 -1.51 -3.60 -12.52
N PHE A 97 -0.45 -2.85 -12.87
CA PHE A 97 -0.59 -1.50 -13.40
C PHE A 97 0.53 -1.17 -14.42
N PRO A 98 0.39 -1.60 -15.70
CA PRO A 98 1.42 -1.40 -16.72
C PRO A 98 1.77 0.09 -16.99
N ASN A 99 0.94 1.03 -16.53
CA ASN A 99 1.09 2.46 -16.75
C ASN A 99 1.74 3.23 -15.57
N ILE A 100 2.19 2.55 -14.50
CA ILE A 100 2.91 3.22 -13.40
C ILE A 100 4.34 3.61 -13.83
N LEU A 101 4.97 2.86 -14.76
CA LEU A 101 6.33 3.12 -15.25
C LEU A 101 6.43 3.67 -16.68
N VAL A 102 5.31 3.94 -17.35
CA VAL A 102 5.38 4.53 -18.68
C VAL A 102 5.73 6.00 -18.50
N LYS A 103 7.03 6.31 -18.60
CA LYS A 103 7.50 7.67 -18.89
C LYS A 103 6.74 8.14 -20.13
N PRO A 104 5.99 9.25 -20.09
CA PRO A 104 5.43 9.80 -21.31
C PRO A 104 6.59 10.13 -22.25
N HIS A 105 6.44 9.75 -23.52
CA HIS A 105 7.33 10.15 -24.61
C HIS A 105 7.37 11.66 -24.75
#